data_AF-A0A6N4PQH4-F1
#
_entry.id   AF-A0A6N4PQH4-F1
#
_cell.length_a   1.000
_cell.length_b   1.000
_cell.length_c   1.000
_cell.angle_alpha   90.00
_cell.angle_beta   90.00
_cell.angle_gamma   90.00
#
_symmetry.space_group_name_H-M   'P 1'
#
loop_
_entity.id
_entity.type
_entity.pdbx_description
1 polymer ?
#
loop_
_entity_poly.entity_id
_entity_poly.type
_entity_poly.pdbx_seq_one_letter_code
_entity_poly.pdbx_strand_id
1 'polypeptide(L)'
;MKISTIFLISLSILIPSGLFTFFIKGTRSIQETNFTLQINQPLELQNKSKVLLSDESIKKLNDVINQTNSIPNEERLLIIFEREREHYILLISLITIILTIMSIYFIFTRFVEKEEYEELKIITKNMRVNYENILNDIKFNLIVQEVIIKTDLYNKTLTLIDDETMKVVNNREDFEKYIFDQYNELFKEIAIYTSNTNFKKIYAPTFNYMNAIMRYGFAKKFLSKEERNIDKSIFFKTQIHHIKIIFGNKKYLEFRNYIKSGLPNFNFPN
;
A
#
# COMPACT_ATOMS: atom_id res chain seq x y z
N MET A 1 -23.55 1.82 1.43
CA MET A 1 -23.29 0.44 1.89
C MET A 1 -23.44 0.23 3.41
N LYS A 2 -23.11 1.19 4.29
CA LYS A 2 -23.16 1.01 5.76
C LYS A 2 -24.54 0.66 6.37
N ILE A 3 -25.64 1.18 5.81
CA ILE A 3 -27.00 0.99 6.36
C ILE A 3 -27.52 -0.43 6.14
N SER A 4 -27.17 -1.07 5.01
CA SER A 4 -27.64 -2.42 4.67
C SER A 4 -27.05 -3.50 5.58
N THR A 5 -25.79 -3.33 5.99
CA THR A 5 -25.09 -4.26 6.89
C THR A 5 -25.63 -4.18 8.32
N ILE A 6 -25.90 -2.97 8.82
CA ILE A 6 -26.52 -2.76 10.15
C ILE A 6 -27.94 -3.33 10.15
N PHE A 7 -28.68 -3.19 9.05
CA PHE A 7 -30.01 -3.75 8.89
C PHE A 7 -30.01 -5.28 8.93
N LEU A 8 -29.09 -5.93 8.21
CA LEU A 8 -28.94 -7.39 8.22
C LEU A 8 -28.56 -7.91 9.62
N ILE A 9 -27.61 -7.28 10.30
CA ILE A 9 -27.21 -7.64 11.68
C ILE A 9 -28.40 -7.52 12.64
N SER A 10 -29.16 -6.43 12.53
CA SER A 10 -30.35 -6.20 13.35
C SER A 10 -31.40 -7.29 13.13
N LEU A 11 -31.65 -7.65 11.87
CA LEU A 11 -32.60 -8.69 11.49
C LEU A 11 -32.18 -10.08 12.01
N SER A 12 -30.89 -10.40 11.91
CA SER A 12 -30.30 -11.66 12.39
C SER A 12 -30.32 -11.80 13.91
N ILE A 13 -30.43 -10.71 14.68
CA ILE A 13 -30.57 -10.74 16.15
C ILE A 13 -32.05 -10.71 16.56
N LEU A 14 -32.87 -9.89 15.88
CA LEU A 14 -34.28 -9.71 16.21
C LEU A 14 -35.11 -10.96 15.92
N ILE A 15 -34.90 -11.63 14.79
CA ILE A 15 -35.71 -12.80 14.41
C ILE A 15 -35.52 -13.95 15.41
N PRO A 16 -34.30 -14.36 15.80
CA PRO A 16 -34.11 -15.42 16.79
C PRO A 16 -34.60 -15.01 18.19
N SER A 17 -34.39 -13.76 18.61
CA SER A 17 -34.81 -13.27 19.93
C SER A 17 -36.35 -13.18 20.04
N GLY A 18 -37.02 -12.79 18.96
CA GLY A 18 -38.48 -12.76 18.87
C GLY A 18 -39.09 -14.17 18.92
N LEU A 19 -38.52 -15.11 18.16
CA LEU A 19 -38.92 -16.52 18.21
C LEU A 19 -38.70 -17.12 19.61
N PHE A 20 -37.55 -16.86 20.23
CA PHE A 20 -37.23 -17.30 21.59
C PHE A 20 -38.24 -16.80 22.63
N THR A 21 -38.61 -15.52 22.56
CA THR A 21 -39.59 -14.91 23.48
C THR A 21 -40.98 -15.51 23.29
N PHE A 22 -41.37 -15.83 22.04
CA PHE A 22 -42.63 -16.48 21.73
C PHE A 22 -42.68 -17.92 22.26
N PHE A 23 -41.59 -18.67 22.13
CA PHE A 23 -41.50 -20.05 22.65
C PHE A 23 -41.52 -20.12 24.18
N ILE A 24 -40.81 -19.23 24.90
CA ILE A 24 -40.83 -19.21 26.37
C ILE A 24 -42.20 -18.81 26.94
N LYS A 25 -42.93 -17.92 26.26
CA LYS A 25 -44.23 -17.46 26.75
C LYS A 25 -45.35 -18.52 26.57
N GLY A 26 -45.15 -19.49 25.68
CA GLY A 26 -46.11 -20.56 25.40
C GLY A 26 -46.06 -21.77 26.36
N THR A 27 -45.04 -21.90 27.21
CA THR A 27 -44.75 -23.16 27.94
C THR A 27 -44.74 -23.06 29.46
N ARG A 28 -45.18 -21.96 30.07
CA ARG A 28 -45.26 -21.84 31.55
C ARG A 28 -46.63 -22.18 32.11
N SER A 29 -46.85 -23.44 32.48
CA SER A 29 -47.77 -23.80 33.58
C SER A 29 -47.00 -24.61 34.62
N ILE A 30 -46.61 -23.96 35.71
CA ILE A 30 -46.01 -24.63 36.87
C ILE A 30 -47.18 -24.97 37.81
N GLN A 31 -47.43 -26.25 38.08
CA GLN A 31 -48.27 -26.68 39.20
C GLN A 31 -47.37 -26.91 40.41
N GLU A 32 -47.46 -26.03 41.41
CA GLU A 32 -46.85 -26.24 42.73
C GLU A 32 -47.77 -27.11 43.59
N THR A 33 -47.26 -28.21 44.15
CA THR A 33 -47.96 -29.03 45.13
C THR A 33 -47.46 -28.73 46.55
N ASN A 34 -48.31 -28.10 47.36
CA ASN A 34 -48.06 -27.88 48.79
C ASN A 34 -48.55 -29.07 49.62
N PHE A 35 -47.69 -29.60 50.48
CA PHE A 35 -48.05 -30.62 51.48
C PHE A 35 -48.27 -29.97 52.85
N THR A 36 -49.46 -30.15 53.41
CA THR A 36 -49.79 -29.75 54.79
C THR A 36 -49.98 -30.99 55.65
N LEU A 37 -49.14 -31.14 56.67
CA LEU A 37 -49.15 -32.28 57.59
C LEU A 37 -49.91 -31.88 58.87
N GLN A 38 -51.03 -32.54 59.16
CA GLN A 38 -51.81 -32.32 60.38
C GLN A 38 -51.67 -33.53 61.31
N ILE A 39 -51.21 -33.26 62.54
CA ILE A 39 -51.08 -34.26 63.60
C ILE A 39 -52.26 -34.07 64.55
N ASN A 40 -53.22 -35.00 64.51
CA ASN A 40 -54.37 -34.98 65.39
C ASN A 40 -54.14 -35.93 66.57
N GLN A 41 -53.38 -35.48 67.58
CA GLN A 41 -53.55 -35.85 69.00
C GLN A 41 -52.46 -35.18 69.86
N PRO A 42 -52.79 -34.72 71.10
CA PRO A 42 -51.82 -34.14 72.01
C PRO A 42 -50.78 -35.19 72.45
N LEU A 43 -49.50 -34.84 72.35
CA LEU A 43 -48.39 -35.64 72.85
C LEU A 43 -48.40 -35.68 74.39
N GLU A 44 -49.09 -36.66 74.96
CA GLU A 44 -48.89 -37.03 76.36
C GLU A 44 -47.58 -37.81 76.51
N LEU A 45 -46.56 -37.10 77.01
CA LEU A 45 -45.31 -37.66 77.53
C LEU A 45 -45.61 -38.58 78.71
N GLN A 46 -45.85 -39.90 78.50
CA GLN A 46 -45.43 -40.93 79.47
C GLN A 46 -45.60 -42.42 79.11
N ASN A 47 -46.04 -42.84 77.93
CA ASN A 47 -46.06 -44.28 77.63
C ASN A 47 -45.48 -44.61 76.24
N LYS A 48 -44.66 -45.67 76.20
CA LYS A 48 -44.23 -46.36 74.97
C LYS A 48 -45.43 -47.06 74.32
N SER A 49 -46.39 -46.28 73.81
CA SER A 49 -47.39 -46.77 72.86
C SER A 49 -46.86 -46.50 71.46
N LYS A 50 -46.72 -47.55 70.65
CA LYS A 50 -46.45 -47.45 69.21
C LYS A 50 -47.28 -46.32 68.62
N VAL A 51 -46.63 -45.33 68.00
CA VAL A 51 -47.30 -44.31 67.18
C VAL A 51 -48.08 -45.06 66.10
N LEU A 52 -49.38 -45.20 66.29
CA LEU A 52 -50.29 -45.74 65.30
C LEU A 52 -50.59 -44.60 64.33
N LEU A 53 -49.90 -44.64 63.19
CA LEU A 53 -50.27 -43.84 62.03
C LEU A 53 -51.76 -44.07 61.75
N SER A 54 -52.53 -43.00 61.57
CA SER A 54 -53.92 -43.15 61.17
C SER A 54 -54.00 -43.96 59.87
N ASP A 55 -55.02 -44.80 59.72
CA ASP A 55 -55.23 -45.58 58.49
C ASP A 55 -55.25 -44.69 57.24
N GLU A 56 -55.68 -43.44 57.40
CA GLU A 56 -55.65 -42.41 56.37
C GLU A 56 -54.22 -41.98 55.98
N SER A 57 -53.31 -41.90 56.95
CA SER A 57 -51.89 -41.66 56.72
C SER A 57 -51.23 -42.86 56.05
N ILE A 58 -51.55 -44.08 56.47
CA ILE A 58 -51.07 -45.32 55.84
C ILE A 58 -51.58 -45.42 54.39
N LYS A 59 -52.83 -45.06 54.14
CA LYS A 59 -53.42 -45.02 52.80
C LYS A 59 -52.74 -43.98 51.91
N LYS A 60 -52.50 -42.77 52.41
CA LYS A 60 -51.71 -41.75 51.71
C LYS A 60 -50.27 -42.21 51.45
N LEU A 61 -49.65 -42.92 52.39
CA LEU A 61 -48.30 -43.45 52.23
C LEU A 61 -48.24 -44.56 51.16
N ASN A 62 -49.26 -45.43 51.12
CA ASN A 62 -49.42 -46.41 50.05
C ASN A 62 -49.72 -45.78 48.70
N ASP A 63 -50.54 -44.72 48.64
CA ASP A 63 -50.79 -43.97 47.41
C ASP A 63 -49.51 -43.29 46.92
N VAL A 64 -48.71 -42.73 47.82
CA VAL A 64 -47.39 -42.16 47.48
C VAL A 64 -46.45 -43.26 47.00
N ILE A 65 -46.31 -44.39 47.71
CA ILE A 65 -45.46 -45.52 47.29
C ILE A 65 -45.89 -46.08 45.93
N ASN A 66 -47.19 -46.18 45.67
CA ASN A 66 -47.72 -46.60 44.37
C ASN A 66 -47.45 -45.58 43.26
N GLN A 67 -47.42 -44.27 43.57
CA GLN A 67 -46.95 -43.23 42.66
C GLN A 67 -45.43 -43.19 42.46
N THR A 68 -44.63 -43.64 43.43
CA THR A 68 -43.17 -43.71 43.31
C THR A 68 -42.70 -44.98 42.58
N ASN A 69 -43.42 -46.10 42.75
CA ASN A 69 -43.13 -47.38 42.11
C ASN A 69 -43.87 -47.61 40.78
N SER A 70 -44.75 -46.69 40.37
CA SER A 70 -45.33 -46.72 39.03
C SER A 70 -44.22 -46.46 38.01
N ILE A 71 -44.04 -47.39 37.07
CA ILE A 71 -43.27 -47.19 35.83
C ILE A 71 -43.63 -45.79 35.31
N PRO A 72 -42.65 -44.89 35.07
CA PRO A 72 -42.94 -43.51 34.76
C PRO A 72 -43.93 -43.46 33.60
N ASN A 73 -45.14 -42.95 33.88
CA ASN A 73 -46.22 -42.83 32.92
C ASN A 73 -45.68 -42.15 31.66
N GLU A 74 -46.11 -42.58 30.46
CA GLU A 74 -45.54 -42.08 29.18
C GLU A 74 -45.42 -40.54 29.14
N GLU A 75 -46.36 -39.83 29.76
CA GLU A 75 -46.34 -38.37 29.95
C GLU A 75 -45.12 -37.83 30.72
N ARG A 76 -44.65 -38.50 31.79
CA ARG A 76 -43.46 -38.05 32.54
C ARG A 76 -42.18 -38.29 31.74
N LEU A 77 -42.10 -39.38 30.99
CA LEU A 77 -40.98 -39.60 30.07
C LEU A 77 -41.01 -38.56 28.94
N LEU A 78 -42.19 -38.24 28.41
CA LEU A 78 -42.38 -37.22 27.39
C LEU A 78 -41.92 -35.85 27.87
N ILE A 79 -42.22 -35.46 29.11
CA ILE A 79 -41.73 -34.20 29.71
C ILE A 79 -40.19 -34.17 29.82
N ILE A 80 -39.56 -35.28 30.22
CA ILE A 80 -38.09 -35.37 30.30
C ILE A 80 -37.47 -35.29 28.90
N PHE A 81 -38.03 -36.00 27.92
CA PHE A 81 -37.60 -35.94 26.52
C PHE A 81 -37.78 -34.55 25.91
N GLU A 82 -38.88 -33.85 26.20
CA GLU A 82 -39.10 -32.49 25.75
C GLU A 82 -38.11 -31.51 26.36
N ARG A 83 -37.77 -31.69 27.64
CA ARG A 83 -36.75 -30.88 28.33
C ARG A 83 -35.35 -31.15 27.78
N GLU A 84 -34.98 -32.40 27.52
CA GLU A 84 -33.71 -32.72 26.88
C GLU A 84 -33.65 -32.13 25.46
N ARG A 85 -34.74 -32.23 24.70
CA ARG A 85 -34.88 -31.58 23.38
C ARG A 85 -34.67 -30.07 23.48
N GLU A 86 -35.25 -29.40 24.46
CA GLU A 86 -35.04 -27.96 24.71
C GLU A 86 -33.58 -27.64 25.02
N HIS A 87 -32.91 -28.44 25.86
CA HIS A 87 -31.49 -28.26 26.17
C HIS A 87 -30.60 -28.45 24.94
N TYR A 88 -30.90 -29.43 24.07
CA TYR A 88 -30.19 -29.60 22.80
C TYR A 88 -30.45 -28.44 21.83
N ILE A 89 -31.68 -27.92 21.75
CA ILE A 89 -32.01 -26.74 20.94
C ILE A 89 -31.23 -25.51 21.44
N LEU A 90 -31.15 -25.30 22.75
CA LEU A 90 -30.37 -24.22 23.35
C LEU A 90 -28.88 -24.35 23.03
N LEU A 91 -28.34 -25.56 23.14
CA LEU A 91 -26.93 -25.83 22.82
C LEU A 91 -26.61 -25.55 21.34
N ILE A 92 -27.44 -26.05 20.42
CA ILE A 92 -27.30 -25.81 18.97
C ILE A 92 -27.39 -24.31 18.67
N SER A 93 -28.30 -23.60 19.35
CA SER A 93 -28.46 -22.16 19.19
C SER A 93 -27.23 -21.39 19.65
N LEU A 94 -26.67 -21.74 20.80
CA LEU A 94 -25.43 -21.14 21.33
C LEU A 94 -24.25 -21.37 20.38
N ILE A 95 -24.08 -22.61 19.90
CA ILE A 95 -23.03 -22.96 18.94
C ILE A 95 -23.19 -22.14 17.64
N THR A 96 -24.42 -21.98 17.16
CA THR A 96 -24.72 -21.22 15.94
C THR A 96 -24.41 -19.73 16.09
N ILE A 97 -24.70 -19.13 17.26
CA ILE A 97 -24.33 -17.75 17.58
C ILE A 97 -22.81 -17.57 17.58
N ILE A 98 -22.08 -18.47 18.24
CA ILE A 98 -20.61 -18.42 18.29
C ILE A 98 -20.01 -18.53 16.87
N LEU A 99 -20.49 -19.49 16.07
CA LEU A 99 -20.04 -19.66 14.69
C LEU A 99 -20.33 -18.43 13.82
N THR A 100 -21.47 -17.78 14.05
CA THR A 100 -21.85 -16.57 13.31
C THR A 100 -20.94 -15.40 13.67
N ILE A 101 -20.64 -15.18 14.95
CA ILE A 101 -19.69 -14.14 15.40
C ILE A 101 -18.31 -14.38 14.80
N MET A 102 -17.80 -15.61 14.87
CA MET A 102 -16.49 -15.97 14.31
C MET A 102 -16.45 -15.77 12.79
N SER A 103 -17.50 -16.14 12.07
CA SER A 103 -17.59 -15.96 10.62
C SER A 103 -17.61 -14.48 10.24
N ILE A 104 -18.39 -13.67 10.97
CA ILE A 104 -18.46 -12.23 10.76
C ILE A 104 -17.09 -11.58 11.02
N TYR A 105 -16.43 -11.94 12.12
CA TYR A 105 -15.09 -11.46 12.44
C TYR A 105 -14.09 -11.78 11.30
N PHE A 106 -14.05 -13.03 10.84
CA PHE A 106 -13.16 -13.46 9.76
C PHE A 106 -13.42 -12.70 8.44
N ILE A 107 -14.70 -12.49 8.11
CA ILE A 107 -15.10 -11.73 6.93
C ILE A 107 -14.60 -10.27 7.04
N PHE A 108 -14.79 -9.61 8.18
CA PHE A 108 -14.34 -8.22 8.36
C PHE A 108 -12.81 -8.10 8.32
N THR A 109 -12.08 -8.99 8.99
CA THR A 109 -10.60 -8.98 8.94
C THR A 109 -10.10 -9.13 7.51
N ARG A 110 -10.68 -10.05 6.73
CA ARG A 110 -10.30 -10.26 5.33
C ARG A 110 -10.65 -9.07 4.43
N PHE A 111 -11.74 -8.35 4.72
CA PHE A 111 -12.08 -7.13 3.99
C PHE A 111 -11.09 -5.99 4.29
N VAL A 112 -10.72 -5.80 5.56
CA VAL A 112 -9.72 -4.80 5.97
C VAL A 112 -8.36 -5.12 5.33
N GLU A 113 -7.89 -6.36 5.42
CA GLU A 113 -6.62 -6.79 4.80
C GLU A 113 -6.60 -6.55 3.28
N LYS A 114 -7.73 -6.74 2.60
CA LYS A 114 -7.85 -6.51 1.16
C LYS A 114 -7.78 -5.01 0.82
N GLU A 115 -8.44 -4.15 1.60
CA GLU A 115 -8.40 -2.71 1.40
C GLU A 115 -6.99 -2.16 1.66
N GLU A 116 -6.35 -2.56 2.76
CA GLU A 116 -4.96 -2.20 3.08
C GLU A 116 -3.98 -2.68 2.00
N TYR A 117 -4.18 -3.88 1.45
CA TYR A 117 -3.35 -4.39 0.36
C TYR A 117 -3.45 -3.55 -0.92
N GLU A 118 -4.65 -3.12 -1.33
CA GLU A 118 -4.81 -2.26 -2.50
C GLU A 118 -4.22 -0.87 -2.28
N GLU A 119 -4.33 -0.31 -1.06
CA GLU A 119 -3.67 0.94 -0.70
C GLU A 119 -2.14 0.81 -0.77
N LEU A 120 -1.56 -0.23 -0.17
CA LEU A 120 -0.12 -0.51 -0.24
C LEU A 120 0.37 -0.68 -1.67
N LYS A 121 -0.42 -1.32 -2.54
CA LYS A 121 -0.11 -1.48 -3.96
C LYS A 121 -0.06 -0.14 -4.70
N ILE A 122 -0.99 0.77 -4.41
CA ILE A 122 -1.00 2.13 -4.98
C ILE A 122 0.21 2.91 -4.47
N ILE A 123 0.48 2.88 -3.17
CA ILE A 123 1.62 3.56 -2.54
C ILE A 123 2.94 3.05 -3.16
N THR A 124 3.11 1.73 -3.26
CA THR A 124 4.31 1.12 -3.83
C THR A 124 4.50 1.52 -5.30
N LYS A 125 3.42 1.54 -6.09
CA LYS A 125 3.47 1.99 -7.48
C LYS A 125 3.90 3.46 -7.57
N ASN A 126 3.33 4.34 -6.74
CA ASN A 126 3.67 5.76 -6.71
C ASN A 126 5.13 5.97 -6.25
N MET A 127 5.57 5.26 -5.22
CA MET A 127 6.95 5.29 -4.75
C MET A 127 7.93 4.86 -5.85
N ARG A 128 7.63 3.79 -6.59
CA ARG A 128 8.45 3.33 -7.70
C ARG A 128 8.59 4.40 -8.78
N VAL A 129 7.49 5.02 -9.20
CA VAL A 129 7.50 6.10 -10.20
C VAL A 129 8.31 7.31 -9.71
N ASN A 130 8.13 7.71 -8.45
CA ASN A 130 8.88 8.81 -7.86
C ASN A 130 10.38 8.50 -7.78
N TYR A 131 10.74 7.27 -7.39
CA TYR A 131 12.13 6.82 -7.34
C TYR A 131 12.77 6.83 -8.73
N GLU A 132 12.09 6.31 -9.76
CA GLU A 132 12.56 6.32 -11.14
C GLU A 132 12.79 7.77 -11.65
N ASN A 133 11.88 8.69 -11.32
CA ASN A 133 12.03 10.11 -11.67
C ASN A 133 13.25 10.75 -10.98
N ILE A 134 13.41 10.53 -9.67
CA ILE A 134 14.56 11.05 -8.91
C ILE A 134 15.87 10.49 -9.46
N LEU A 135 15.92 9.18 -9.73
CA LEU A 135 17.10 8.54 -10.29
C LEU A 135 17.47 9.12 -11.66
N ASN A 136 16.49 9.36 -12.53
CA ASN A 136 16.71 9.98 -13.83
C ASN A 136 17.21 11.42 -13.72
N ASP A 137 16.67 12.19 -12.77
CA ASP A 137 17.15 13.56 -12.50
C ASP A 137 18.58 13.57 -11.95
N ILE A 138 18.94 12.62 -11.08
CA ILE A 138 20.31 12.47 -10.58
C ILE A 138 21.27 12.15 -11.72
N LYS A 139 20.93 11.16 -12.56
CA LYS A 139 21.76 10.78 -13.73
C LYS A 139 21.95 11.97 -14.67
N PHE A 140 20.88 12.71 -14.96
CA PHE A 140 20.98 13.92 -15.77
C PHE A 140 21.88 15.00 -15.13
N ASN A 141 21.74 15.23 -13.83
CA ASN A 141 22.58 16.20 -13.12
C ASN A 141 24.07 15.78 -13.09
N LEU A 142 24.37 14.47 -13.03
CA LEU A 142 25.74 13.97 -13.12
C LEU A 142 26.36 14.30 -14.48
N ILE A 143 25.62 14.09 -15.57
CA ILE A 143 26.08 14.46 -16.91
C ILE A 143 26.32 15.98 -16.99
N VAL A 144 25.41 16.79 -16.46
CA VAL A 144 25.59 18.26 -16.40
C VAL A 144 26.86 18.63 -15.63
N GLN A 145 27.14 17.97 -14.51
CA GLN A 145 28.38 18.18 -13.75
C GLN A 145 29.61 17.77 -14.55
N GLU A 146 29.56 16.68 -15.29
CA GLU A 146 30.65 16.23 -16.15
C GLU A 146 30.97 17.28 -17.23
N VAL A 147 29.97 17.86 -17.89
CA VAL A 147 30.14 18.98 -18.83
C VAL A 147 30.91 20.12 -18.15
N ILE A 148 30.52 20.48 -16.92
CA ILE A 148 31.14 21.59 -16.17
C ILE A 148 32.59 21.27 -15.84
N ILE A 149 32.89 20.06 -15.36
CA ILE A 149 34.25 19.63 -15.02
C ILE A 149 35.13 19.64 -16.27
N LYS A 150 34.69 19.04 -17.38
CA LYS A 150 35.46 19.05 -18.63
C LYS A 150 35.64 20.47 -19.17
N THR A 151 34.66 21.36 -18.99
CA THR A 151 34.80 22.80 -19.33
C THR A 151 35.96 23.44 -18.58
N ASP A 152 36.12 23.15 -17.29
CA ASP A 152 37.20 23.70 -16.45
C ASP A 152 38.59 23.22 -16.91
N LEU A 153 38.70 21.98 -17.40
CA LEU A 153 39.96 21.45 -17.96
C LEU A 153 40.46 22.31 -19.14
N TYR A 154 39.56 22.70 -20.05
CA TYR A 154 39.92 23.58 -21.17
C TYR A 154 40.27 25.00 -20.70
N ASN A 155 39.56 25.54 -19.71
CA ASN A 155 39.86 26.86 -19.16
C ASN A 155 41.25 26.93 -18.50
N LYS A 156 41.72 25.83 -17.92
CA LYS A 156 43.07 25.71 -17.33
C LYS A 156 44.19 25.53 -18.36
N THR A 157 43.86 25.39 -19.65
CA THR A 157 44.84 25.22 -20.74
C THR A 157 45.81 24.04 -20.56
N LEU A 158 45.34 22.97 -19.94
CA LEU A 158 46.09 21.73 -19.72
C LEU A 158 46.45 21.05 -21.04
N THR A 159 47.52 20.25 -21.05
CA THR A 159 47.86 19.42 -22.22
C THR A 159 46.80 18.34 -22.41
N LEU A 160 46.25 18.25 -23.62
CA LEU A 160 45.29 17.19 -23.96
C LEU A 160 46.05 15.92 -24.34
N ILE A 161 45.64 14.81 -23.73
CA ILE A 161 46.13 13.47 -24.01
C ILE A 161 44.91 12.67 -24.44
N ASP A 162 45.01 12.00 -25.58
CA ASP A 162 44.01 11.04 -26.04
C ASP A 162 44.14 9.76 -25.21
N ASP A 163 43.08 9.41 -24.49
CA ASP A 163 43.07 8.28 -23.55
C ASP A 163 43.16 6.92 -24.26
N GLU A 164 42.68 6.80 -25.50
CA GLU A 164 42.74 5.56 -26.27
C GLU A 164 44.14 5.33 -26.84
N THR A 165 44.75 6.39 -27.37
CA THR A 165 46.05 6.29 -28.06
C THR A 165 47.24 6.62 -27.16
N MET A 166 47.00 7.19 -25.98
CA MET A 166 48.00 7.72 -25.04
C MET A 166 48.93 8.76 -25.68
N LYS A 167 48.45 9.46 -26.71
CA LYS A 167 49.22 10.47 -27.44
C LYS A 167 48.78 11.87 -27.08
N VAL A 168 49.76 12.78 -27.08
CA VAL A 168 49.49 14.21 -26.92
C VAL A 168 48.87 14.75 -28.20
N VAL A 169 47.79 15.51 -28.05
CA VAL A 169 47.15 16.25 -29.15
C VAL A 169 48.06 17.39 -29.56
N ASN A 170 48.62 17.32 -30.77
CA ASN A 170 49.68 18.23 -31.20
C ASN A 170 49.35 19.07 -32.44
N ASN A 171 48.34 18.66 -33.20
CA ASN A 171 47.93 19.36 -34.42
C ASN A 171 46.41 19.60 -34.44
N ARG A 172 45.95 20.33 -35.46
CA ARG A 172 44.54 20.67 -35.61
C ARG A 172 43.66 19.44 -35.81
N GLU A 173 44.07 18.51 -36.66
CA GLU A 173 43.27 17.32 -36.99
C GLU A 173 43.07 16.42 -35.76
N ASP A 174 44.15 16.19 -34.99
CA ASP A 174 44.10 15.48 -33.71
C ASP A 174 43.16 16.19 -32.73
N PHE A 175 43.19 17.53 -32.68
CA PHE A 175 42.34 18.32 -31.80
C PHE A 175 40.87 18.23 -32.20
N GLU A 176 40.54 18.39 -33.48
CA GLU A 176 39.17 18.28 -33.98
C GLU A 176 38.60 16.88 -33.73
N LYS A 177 39.41 15.84 -33.96
CA LYS A 177 39.05 14.45 -33.65
C LYS A 177 38.83 14.24 -32.15
N TYR A 178 39.78 14.65 -31.30
CA TYR A 178 39.67 14.51 -29.85
C TYR A 178 38.40 15.19 -29.32
N ILE A 179 38.12 16.42 -29.77
CA ILE A 179 36.89 17.13 -29.38
C ILE A 179 35.65 16.39 -29.88
N PHE A 180 35.65 15.87 -31.10
CA PHE A 180 34.52 15.10 -31.64
C PHE A 180 34.23 13.84 -30.81
N ASP A 181 35.26 13.08 -30.48
CA ASP A 181 35.13 11.85 -29.69
C ASP A 181 34.61 12.18 -28.28
N GLN A 182 35.13 13.23 -27.65
CA GLN A 182 34.64 13.75 -26.37
C GLN A 182 33.18 14.24 -26.44
N TYR A 183 32.79 14.88 -27.54
CA TYR A 183 31.38 15.25 -27.75
C TYR A 183 30.49 14.03 -27.82
N ASN A 184 30.88 13.01 -28.58
CA ASN A 184 30.10 11.80 -28.73
C ASN A 184 29.99 11.05 -27.41
N GLU A 185 31.06 10.95 -26.64
CA GLU A 185 31.04 10.33 -25.32
C GLU A 185 30.08 11.06 -24.38
N LEU A 186 30.28 12.37 -24.23
CA LEU A 186 29.61 13.16 -23.20
C LEU A 186 28.15 13.49 -23.54
N PHE A 187 27.86 13.68 -24.83
CA PHE A 187 26.54 14.12 -25.29
C PHE A 187 25.64 13.01 -25.83
N LYS A 188 26.16 11.82 -26.17
CA LYS A 188 25.30 10.70 -26.58
C LYS A 188 24.29 10.30 -25.50
N GLU A 189 24.68 10.35 -24.23
CA GLU A 189 23.76 10.05 -23.13
C GLU A 189 22.71 11.15 -22.91
N ILE A 190 23.02 12.41 -23.26
CA ILE A 190 22.12 13.56 -23.09
C ILE A 190 20.85 13.42 -23.95
N ALA A 191 20.96 12.78 -25.13
CA ALA A 191 19.83 12.57 -26.02
C ALA A 191 18.64 11.85 -25.33
N ILE A 192 18.93 10.93 -24.40
CA ILE A 192 17.95 10.14 -23.65
C ILE A 192 17.09 11.04 -22.74
N TYR A 193 17.67 12.14 -22.25
CA TYR A 193 17.04 13.05 -21.30
C TYR A 193 16.37 14.25 -21.96
N THR A 194 16.28 14.30 -23.29
CA THR A 194 15.65 15.42 -24.02
C THR A 194 14.20 15.68 -23.61
N SER A 195 13.48 14.67 -23.13
CA SER A 195 12.12 14.78 -22.58
C SER A 195 12.06 15.22 -21.11
N ASN A 196 13.20 15.26 -20.40
CA ASN A 196 13.25 15.66 -19.00
C ASN A 196 12.82 17.13 -18.84
N THR A 197 11.95 17.42 -17.88
CA THR A 197 11.51 18.78 -17.52
C THR A 197 12.68 19.72 -17.18
N ASN A 198 13.76 19.16 -16.62
CA ASN A 198 14.97 19.86 -16.23
C ASN A 198 15.99 20.04 -17.36
N PHE A 199 15.70 19.58 -18.59
CA PHE A 199 16.68 19.56 -19.68
C PHE A 199 17.33 20.93 -19.95
N LYS A 200 16.58 22.02 -19.77
CA LYS A 200 17.09 23.41 -19.93
C LYS A 200 18.34 23.72 -19.10
N LYS A 201 18.59 22.99 -18.00
CA LYS A 201 19.78 23.19 -17.14
C LYS A 201 21.10 22.94 -17.88
N ILE A 202 21.08 22.13 -18.94
CA ILE A 202 22.31 21.81 -19.69
C ILE A 202 22.71 22.89 -20.69
N TYR A 203 21.81 23.82 -21.05
CA TYR A 203 22.04 24.81 -22.10
C TYR A 203 23.24 25.72 -21.80
N ALA A 204 23.28 26.34 -20.63
CA ALA A 204 24.43 27.17 -20.25
C ALA A 204 25.75 26.37 -20.16
N PRO A 205 25.80 25.21 -19.46
CA PRO A 205 26.96 24.33 -19.47
C PRO A 205 27.48 23.98 -20.86
N THR A 206 26.61 23.55 -21.78
CA THR A 206 26.99 23.20 -23.17
C THR A 206 27.59 24.39 -23.91
N PHE A 207 27.01 25.58 -23.76
CA PHE A 207 27.54 26.78 -24.40
C PHE A 207 28.91 27.18 -23.84
N ASN A 208 29.07 27.12 -22.52
CA ASN A 208 30.34 27.41 -21.87
C ASN A 208 31.42 26.40 -22.27
N TYR A 209 31.05 25.13 -22.40
CA TYR A 209 31.92 24.06 -22.89
C TYR A 209 32.44 24.36 -24.30
N MET A 210 31.54 24.65 -25.25
CA MET A 210 31.91 25.05 -26.61
C MET A 210 32.86 26.24 -26.62
N ASN A 211 32.56 27.28 -25.84
CA ASN A 211 33.39 28.48 -25.78
C ASN A 211 34.78 28.21 -25.17
N ALA A 212 34.85 27.38 -24.13
CA ALA A 212 36.12 26.98 -23.52
C ALA A 212 37.01 26.21 -24.51
N ILE A 213 36.43 25.29 -25.28
CA ILE A 213 37.12 24.56 -26.35
C ILE A 213 37.67 25.54 -27.40
N MET A 214 36.85 26.49 -27.86
CA MET A 214 37.27 27.50 -28.84
C MET A 214 38.47 28.31 -28.32
N ARG A 215 38.38 28.81 -27.08
CA ARG A 215 39.47 29.57 -26.43
C ARG A 215 40.73 28.75 -26.29
N TYR A 216 40.61 27.48 -25.90
CA TYR A 216 41.71 26.54 -25.78
C TYR A 216 42.41 26.31 -27.12
N GLY A 217 41.63 26.05 -28.17
CA GLY A 217 42.13 25.88 -29.55
C GLY A 217 42.92 27.08 -30.05
N PHE A 218 42.50 28.31 -29.73
CA PHE A 218 43.29 29.51 -30.04
C PHE A 218 44.57 29.61 -29.22
N ALA A 219 44.49 29.38 -27.90
CA ALA A 219 45.63 29.49 -27.01
C ALA A 219 46.77 28.53 -27.40
N LYS A 220 46.42 27.31 -27.82
CA LYS A 220 47.37 26.29 -28.28
C LYS A 220 47.70 26.36 -29.79
N LYS A 221 47.13 27.34 -30.50
CA LYS A 221 47.32 27.55 -31.96
C LYS A 221 46.83 26.39 -32.84
N PHE A 222 45.86 25.60 -32.37
CA PHE A 222 45.16 24.61 -33.18
C PHE A 222 44.16 25.26 -34.15
N LEU A 223 43.59 26.40 -33.75
CA LEU A 223 42.62 27.19 -34.53
C LEU A 223 43.25 28.46 -35.12
N SER A 224 42.78 28.87 -36.29
CA SER A 224 43.35 30.00 -37.05
C SER A 224 42.83 31.37 -36.55
N LYS A 225 43.52 32.47 -36.86
CA LYS A 225 43.04 33.82 -36.47
C LYS A 225 41.64 34.16 -37.03
N GLU A 226 41.25 33.55 -38.14
CA GLU A 226 39.93 33.73 -38.76
C GLU A 226 38.81 33.13 -37.92
N GLU A 227 39.12 32.10 -37.14
CA GLU A 227 38.16 31.46 -36.24
C GLU A 227 37.99 32.22 -34.92
N ARG A 228 38.81 33.25 -34.66
CA ARG A 228 38.76 34.04 -33.41
C ARG A 228 37.38 34.64 -33.14
N ASN A 229 36.61 34.91 -34.21
CA ASN A 229 35.21 35.30 -34.08
C ASN A 229 34.33 34.05 -34.03
N ILE A 230 33.81 33.72 -32.84
CA ILE A 230 33.11 32.45 -32.56
C ILE A 230 31.92 32.24 -33.51
N ASP A 231 31.13 33.28 -33.76
CA ASP A 231 29.97 33.26 -34.66
C ASP A 231 30.33 32.92 -36.13
N LYS A 232 31.56 33.21 -36.55
CA LYS A 232 32.06 32.95 -37.91
C LYS A 232 32.92 31.69 -38.02
N SER A 233 33.40 31.15 -36.91
CA SER A 233 34.24 29.95 -36.89
C SER A 233 33.54 28.74 -37.52
N ILE A 234 34.22 28.11 -38.48
CA ILE A 234 33.78 26.84 -39.07
C ILE A 234 33.74 25.76 -38.00
N PHE A 235 34.78 25.68 -37.17
CA PHE A 235 34.84 24.70 -36.08
C PHE A 235 33.70 24.87 -35.06
N PHE A 236 33.33 26.11 -34.71
CA PHE A 236 32.17 26.36 -33.86
C PHE A 236 30.86 25.91 -34.53
N LYS A 237 30.68 26.18 -35.83
CA LYS A 237 29.50 25.70 -36.58
C LYS A 237 29.41 24.17 -36.60
N THR A 238 30.54 23.47 -36.69
CA THR A 238 30.59 22.00 -36.59
C THR A 238 30.14 21.52 -35.22
N GLN A 239 30.61 22.14 -34.13
CA GLN A 239 30.14 21.82 -32.77
C GLN A 239 28.63 22.05 -32.62
N ILE A 240 28.11 23.16 -33.16
CA ILE A 240 26.67 23.44 -33.18
C ILE A 240 25.89 22.39 -33.97
N HIS A 241 26.41 21.94 -35.10
CA HIS A 241 25.79 20.88 -35.88
C HIS A 241 25.66 19.59 -35.07
N HIS A 242 26.70 19.21 -34.33
CA HIS A 242 26.64 18.02 -33.46
C HIS A 242 25.64 18.20 -32.31
N ILE A 243 25.62 19.35 -31.64
CA ILE A 243 24.61 19.64 -30.62
C ILE A 243 23.20 19.57 -31.21
N LYS A 244 22.99 20.07 -32.43
CA LYS A 244 21.70 20.01 -33.11
C LYS A 244 21.27 18.57 -33.42
N ILE A 245 22.20 17.70 -33.82
CA ILE A 245 21.95 16.26 -34.02
C ILE A 245 21.53 15.62 -32.70
N ILE A 246 22.26 15.88 -31.62
CA ILE A 246 22.06 15.21 -30.33
C ILE A 246 20.79 15.70 -29.62
N PHE A 247 20.57 17.01 -29.56
CA PHE A 247 19.39 17.58 -28.90
C PHE A 247 18.13 17.40 -29.75
N GLY A 248 18.30 17.32 -31.08
CA GLY A 248 17.22 17.42 -32.05
C GLY A 248 16.79 18.87 -32.29
N ASN A 249 16.16 19.11 -33.44
CA ASN A 249 15.83 20.45 -33.93
C ASN A 249 15.00 21.29 -32.94
N LYS A 250 14.00 20.68 -32.28
CA LYS A 250 13.12 21.39 -31.33
C LYS A 250 13.92 21.91 -30.13
N LYS A 251 14.73 21.06 -29.52
CA LYS A 251 15.53 21.42 -28.34
C LYS A 251 16.71 22.32 -28.69
N TYR A 252 17.23 22.22 -29.90
CA TYR A 252 18.20 23.18 -30.41
C TYR A 252 17.60 24.60 -30.51
N LEU A 253 16.36 24.74 -30.96
CA LEU A 253 15.69 26.05 -30.98
C LEU A 253 15.49 26.62 -29.57
N GLU A 254 15.08 25.78 -28.61
CA GLU A 254 14.99 26.14 -27.19
C GLU A 254 16.35 26.61 -26.64
N PHE A 255 17.42 25.84 -26.90
CA PHE A 255 18.79 26.17 -26.56
C PHE A 255 19.24 27.51 -27.17
N ARG A 256 19.02 27.71 -28.46
CA ARG A 256 19.37 28.95 -29.17
C ARG A 256 18.66 30.16 -28.57
N ASN A 257 17.37 30.04 -28.28
CA ASN A 257 16.59 31.12 -27.68
C ASN A 257 17.06 31.42 -26.25
N TYR A 258 17.39 30.37 -25.49
CA TYR A 258 17.96 30.50 -24.16
C TYR A 258 19.31 31.23 -24.17
N ILE A 259 20.21 30.93 -25.10
CA ILE A 259 21.49 31.65 -25.17
C ILE A 259 21.29 33.08 -25.69
N LYS A 260 20.39 33.30 -26.66
CA LYS A 260 20.08 34.65 -27.15
C LYS A 260 19.51 35.57 -26.08
N SER A 261 18.78 35.04 -25.09
CA SER A 261 18.29 35.89 -24.00
C SER A 261 19.41 36.40 -23.09
N GLY A 262 20.49 35.63 -22.92
CA GLY A 262 21.69 36.05 -22.18
C GLY A 262 22.71 36.82 -23.03
N LEU A 263 22.77 36.54 -24.34
CA LEU A 263 23.71 37.11 -25.30
C LEU A 263 22.97 37.56 -26.58
N PRO A 264 22.24 38.69 -26.54
CA PRO A 264 21.35 39.11 -27.64
C PRO A 264 22.07 39.40 -28.95
N ASN A 265 23.34 39.82 -28.89
CA ASN A 265 24.15 40.15 -30.06
C ASN A 265 24.90 38.94 -30.64
N PHE A 266 24.75 37.75 -30.06
CA PHE A 266 25.46 36.56 -30.54
C PHE A 266 24.68 35.89 -31.67
N ASN A 267 25.29 35.81 -32.86
CA ASN A 267 24.69 35.20 -34.03
C ASN A 267 24.87 33.67 -34.02
N PHE A 268 23.87 32.96 -33.48
CA PHE A 268 23.80 31.51 -33.61
C PHE A 268 23.48 31.06 -35.04
N PRO A 269 24.20 30.05 -35.56
CA PRO A 269 23.85 29.37 -36.80
C PRO A 269 22.39 28.87 -36.79
N ASN A 270 21.74 28.85 -37.95
CA ASN A 270 20.40 28.29 -38.11
C ASN A 270 20.43 26.76 -38.24
#